data_AF-A0A7V9Q9X7-F1
#
_entry.id   AF-A0A7V9Q9X7-F1
#
_cell.length_a   1.000
_cell.length_b   1.000
_cell.length_c   1.000
_cell.angle_alpha   90.00
_cell.angle_beta   90.00
_cell.angle_gamma   90.00
#
_symmetry.space_group_name_H-M   'P 1'
#
loop_
_entity.id
_entity.type
_entity.pdbx_description
1 polymer ?
#
loop_
_entity_poly.entity_id
_entity_poly.type
_entity_poly.pdbx_seq_one_letter_code
_entity_poly.pdbx_strand_id
1 'polypeptide(L)'
;MAHLKHAVTLFCFGILLGCSSGGSDGNEIEESAPAVSPAVEALVQDSTQARVTLAEYLSHLAEGRYEEAAELYGGNWREAGSQFVEAEDVDTLSTAGFLVRTCAGIFRCDLRLQEVRAVEVADPTRVLLRVTLQDRSGARFQMGPCCGEEGEPVTEFDFIVRKRSGEFVVDELPIYIP
;
A
#
# COMPACT_ATOMS: atom_id res chain seq x y z
N MET A 1 4.13 -16.01 40.62
CA MET A 1 2.92 -16.17 41.47
C MET A 1 2.42 -14.78 41.87
N ALA A 2 1.42 -14.26 41.16
CA ALA A 2 0.51 -13.23 41.67
C ALA A 2 -0.65 -13.13 40.68
N HIS A 3 -1.81 -13.58 41.14
CA HIS A 3 -3.09 -13.53 40.45
C HIS A 3 -3.57 -12.09 40.31
N LEU A 4 -4.09 -11.70 39.15
CA LEU A 4 -5.05 -10.61 39.06
C LEU A 4 -6.32 -11.08 38.37
N LYS A 5 -7.42 -10.82 39.07
CA LYS A 5 -8.75 -11.37 38.89
C LYS A 5 -9.58 -10.49 37.95
N HIS A 6 -10.36 -11.15 37.09
CA HIS A 6 -11.70 -10.83 36.58
C HIS A 6 -12.20 -9.37 36.59
N ALA A 7 -12.66 -8.92 35.43
CA ALA A 7 -13.92 -8.18 35.32
C ALA A 7 -14.64 -8.56 34.02
N VAL A 8 -15.67 -9.38 34.19
CA VAL A 8 -16.68 -9.69 33.19
C VAL A 8 -17.65 -8.52 33.16
N THR A 9 -17.87 -7.93 32.00
CA THR A 9 -19.01 -7.03 31.77
C THR A 9 -19.83 -7.57 30.62
N LEU A 10 -20.80 -8.42 30.97
CA LEU A 10 -21.96 -8.70 30.13
C LEU A 10 -22.76 -7.42 29.97
N PHE A 11 -23.00 -6.99 28.74
CA PHE A 11 -24.10 -6.06 28.43
C PHE A 11 -25.19 -6.86 27.71
N CYS A 12 -26.19 -7.27 28.48
CA CYS A 12 -27.51 -7.66 27.98
C CYS A 12 -28.40 -6.42 27.98
N PHE A 13 -28.81 -5.95 26.81
CA PHE A 13 -29.98 -5.10 26.57
C PHE A 13 -30.23 -5.23 25.07
N GLY A 14 -31.41 -5.51 24.54
CA GLY A 14 -32.75 -5.56 25.07
C GLY A 14 -33.65 -5.60 23.85
N ILE A 15 -34.58 -6.54 23.87
CA ILE A 15 -35.61 -6.87 22.88
C ILE A 15 -36.28 -5.62 22.28
N LEU A 16 -36.62 -5.65 20.98
CA LEU A 16 -37.93 -5.25 20.49
C LEU A 16 -38.23 -5.92 19.13
N LEU A 17 -38.99 -7.01 19.23
CA LEU A 17 -39.83 -7.55 18.16
C LEU A 17 -40.87 -6.50 17.77
N GLY A 18 -40.83 -6.06 16.52
CA GLY A 18 -41.89 -5.28 15.89
C GLY A 18 -42.35 -5.99 14.62
N CYS A 19 -43.38 -6.82 14.72
CA CYS A 19 -44.17 -7.27 13.57
C CYS A 19 -45.15 -6.15 13.22
N SER A 20 -45.00 -5.53 12.05
CA SER A 20 -46.07 -4.75 11.43
C SER A 20 -46.30 -5.26 10.01
N SER A 21 -47.41 -5.97 9.85
CA SER A 21 -47.96 -6.47 8.60
C SER A 21 -48.70 -5.35 7.89
N GLY A 22 -48.16 -4.92 6.76
CA GLY A 22 -48.81 -4.03 5.80
C GLY A 22 -48.49 -4.49 4.39
N GLY A 23 -49.45 -5.18 3.77
CA GLY A 23 -49.38 -5.56 2.36
C GLY A 23 -49.52 -4.34 1.47
N SER A 24 -48.71 -4.30 0.40
CA SER A 24 -48.99 -3.53 -0.79
C SER A 24 -48.36 -4.27 -1.96
N ASP A 25 -49.22 -4.89 -2.76
CA ASP A 25 -48.88 -5.48 -4.05
C ASP A 25 -48.13 -4.45 -4.90
N GLY A 26 -46.90 -4.78 -5.26
CA GLY A 26 -45.98 -3.86 -5.90
C GLY A 26 -44.91 -4.60 -6.68
N ASN A 27 -45.34 -5.27 -7.75
CA ASN A 27 -44.58 -5.54 -8.96
C ASN A 27 -43.08 -5.83 -8.75
N GLU A 28 -42.76 -7.10 -8.45
CA GLU A 28 -41.42 -7.65 -8.54
C GLU A 28 -40.93 -7.55 -9.99
N ILE A 29 -40.36 -6.40 -10.34
CA ILE A 29 -39.36 -6.36 -11.40
C ILE A 29 -38.18 -7.10 -10.80
N GLU A 30 -38.06 -8.38 -11.14
CA GLU A 30 -36.87 -9.18 -10.93
C GLU A 30 -35.75 -8.51 -11.77
N GLU A 31 -35.20 -7.43 -11.22
CA GLU A 31 -34.07 -6.70 -11.74
C GLU A 31 -32.86 -7.62 -11.57
N SER A 32 -32.71 -8.51 -12.56
CA SER A 32 -31.58 -9.41 -12.70
C SER A 32 -30.30 -8.58 -12.71
N ALA A 33 -29.67 -8.43 -11.55
CA ALA A 33 -28.36 -7.82 -11.44
C ALA A 33 -27.40 -8.54 -12.39
N PRO A 34 -26.63 -7.81 -13.22
CA PRO A 34 -25.71 -8.44 -14.16
C PRO A 34 -24.66 -9.24 -13.39
N ALA A 35 -24.51 -10.52 -13.71
CA ALA A 35 -23.47 -11.36 -13.13
C ALA A 35 -22.09 -10.79 -13.52
N VAL A 36 -21.31 -10.38 -12.53
CA VAL A 36 -19.91 -9.95 -12.72
C VAL A 36 -19.11 -11.17 -13.17
N SER A 37 -18.30 -11.01 -14.22
CA SER A 37 -17.49 -12.14 -14.71
C SER A 37 -16.34 -12.44 -13.74
N PRO A 38 -15.92 -13.72 -13.60
CA PRO A 38 -14.80 -14.09 -12.72
C PRO A 38 -13.50 -13.34 -13.02
N ALA A 39 -13.30 -12.91 -14.27
CA ALA A 39 -12.13 -12.13 -14.68
C ALA A 39 -12.14 -10.71 -14.09
N VAL A 40 -13.31 -10.06 -14.04
CA VAL A 40 -13.45 -8.74 -13.43
C VAL A 40 -13.26 -8.84 -11.92
N GLU A 41 -13.78 -9.90 -11.29
CA GLU A 41 -13.60 -10.13 -9.86
C GLU A 41 -12.12 -10.35 -9.50
N ALA A 42 -11.40 -11.17 -10.26
CA ALA A 42 -9.96 -11.37 -10.08
C ALA A 42 -9.17 -10.06 -10.18
N LEU A 43 -9.54 -9.19 -11.14
CA LEU A 43 -8.90 -7.88 -11.30
C LEU A 43 -9.13 -6.95 -10.10
N VAL A 44 -10.35 -6.94 -9.56
CA VAL A 44 -10.70 -6.17 -8.36
C VAL A 44 -9.93 -6.69 -7.15
N GLN A 45 -9.81 -8.02 -6.99
CA GLN A 45 -9.00 -8.61 -5.91
C GLN A 45 -7.51 -8.26 -6.07
N ASP A 46 -6.96 -8.38 -7.28
CA ASP A 46 -5.55 -8.09 -7.54
C ASP A 46 -5.22 -6.61 -7.28
N SER A 47 -6.09 -5.68 -7.69
CA SER A 47 -5.93 -4.26 -7.35
C SER A 47 -6.01 -3.99 -5.85
N THR A 48 -6.86 -4.71 -5.12
CA THR A 48 -6.97 -4.57 -3.66
C THR A 48 -5.69 -5.05 -2.98
N GLN A 49 -5.19 -6.22 -3.36
CA GLN A 49 -3.96 -6.77 -2.79
C GLN A 49 -2.73 -5.91 -3.12
N ALA A 50 -2.66 -5.35 -4.33
CA ALA A 50 -1.61 -4.41 -4.70
C ALA A 50 -1.57 -3.19 -3.78
N ARG A 51 -2.73 -2.61 -3.45
CA ARG A 51 -2.85 -1.45 -2.55
C ARG A 51 -2.40 -1.78 -1.13
N VAL A 52 -2.81 -2.94 -0.62
CA VAL A 52 -2.41 -3.43 0.71
C VAL A 52 -0.89 -3.61 0.77
N THR A 53 -0.32 -4.29 -0.24
CA THR A 53 1.12 -4.56 -0.32
C THR A 53 1.93 -3.26 -0.36
N LEU A 54 1.51 -2.28 -1.15
CA LEU A 54 2.18 -0.97 -1.18
C LEU A 54 2.10 -0.25 0.16
N ALA A 55 0.94 -0.27 0.82
CA ALA A 55 0.75 0.34 2.12
C ALA A 55 1.65 -0.29 3.19
N GLU A 56 1.76 -1.63 3.18
CA GLU A 56 2.60 -2.39 4.09
C GLU A 56 4.08 -2.11 3.84
N TYR A 57 4.54 -2.18 2.59
CA TYR A 57 5.92 -1.87 2.22
C TYR A 57 6.35 -0.49 2.71
N LEU A 58 5.57 0.56 2.41
CA LEU A 58 5.85 1.92 2.88
C LEU A 58 5.81 2.03 4.41
N SER A 59 4.88 1.32 5.06
CA SER A 59 4.79 1.25 6.52
C SER A 59 6.02 0.61 7.16
N HIS A 60 6.51 -0.50 6.61
CA HIS A 60 7.73 -1.17 7.06
C HIS A 60 8.95 -0.26 6.94
N LEU A 61 9.10 0.42 5.80
CA LEU A 61 10.16 1.42 5.60
C LEU A 61 10.10 2.56 6.63
N ALA A 62 8.91 3.13 6.86
CA ALA A 62 8.71 4.23 7.80
C ALA A 62 8.97 3.85 9.26
N GLU A 63 8.94 2.56 9.57
CA GLU A 63 9.20 2.00 10.90
C GLU A 63 10.62 1.43 11.04
N GLY A 64 11.43 1.50 9.99
CA GLY A 64 12.78 0.94 9.96
C GLY A 64 12.81 -0.60 9.98
N ARG A 65 11.70 -1.25 9.63
CA ARG A 65 11.54 -2.70 9.52
C ARG A 65 11.98 -3.17 8.13
N TYR A 66 13.29 -3.08 7.86
CA TYR A 66 13.84 -3.24 6.52
C TYR A 66 13.85 -4.68 6.04
N GLU A 67 13.92 -5.65 6.95
CA GLU A 67 13.81 -7.07 6.65
C GLU A 67 12.42 -7.39 6.07
N GLU A 68 11.36 -6.94 6.73
CA GLU A 68 9.99 -7.11 6.26
C GLU A 68 9.69 -6.29 5.00
N ALA A 69 10.25 -5.07 4.89
CA ALA A 69 10.15 -4.30 3.65
C ALA A 69 10.83 -5.02 2.47
N ALA A 70 11.96 -5.70 2.72
CA ALA A 70 12.67 -6.43 1.68
C ALA A 70 11.90 -7.65 1.16
N GLU A 71 11.06 -8.28 1.99
CA GLU A 71 10.17 -9.36 1.55
C GLU A 71 9.10 -8.87 0.57
N LEU A 72 8.69 -7.61 0.71
CA LEU A 72 7.71 -6.96 -0.17
C LEU A 72 8.35 -6.22 -1.35
N TYR A 73 9.67 -6.19 -1.46
CA TYR A 73 10.37 -5.49 -2.54
C TYR A 73 10.73 -6.44 -3.69
N GLY A 74 10.22 -6.13 -4.88
CA GLY A 74 10.37 -6.92 -6.10
C GLY A 74 11.33 -6.32 -7.13
N GLY A 75 11.77 -5.08 -6.91
CA GLY A 75 12.59 -4.35 -7.87
C GLY A 75 14.02 -4.86 -7.99
N ASN A 76 14.71 -4.43 -9.04
CA ASN A 76 16.10 -4.79 -9.27
C ASN A 76 17.04 -3.93 -8.42
N TRP A 77 17.12 -4.21 -7.11
CA TRP A 77 17.94 -3.41 -6.20
C TRP A 77 19.43 -3.42 -6.56
N ARG A 78 19.95 -4.44 -7.25
CA ARG A 78 21.37 -4.50 -7.62
C ARG A 78 21.72 -3.46 -8.67
N GLU A 79 20.85 -3.32 -9.67
CA GLU A 79 20.98 -2.30 -10.70
C GLU A 79 20.85 -0.90 -10.09
N ALA A 80 19.84 -0.68 -9.24
CA ALA A 80 19.71 0.59 -8.52
C ALA A 80 20.90 0.85 -7.57
N GLY A 81 21.36 -0.18 -6.87
CA GLY A 81 22.51 -0.12 -5.96
C GLY A 81 23.78 0.32 -6.65
N SER A 82 24.01 -0.08 -7.90
CA SER A 82 25.16 0.37 -8.69
C SER A 82 25.21 1.89 -8.96
N GLN A 83 24.08 2.59 -8.77
CA GLN A 83 23.97 4.04 -8.95
C GLN A 83 24.07 4.82 -7.64
N PHE A 84 23.67 4.22 -6.51
CA PHE A 84 23.48 4.93 -5.24
C PHE A 84 24.35 4.37 -4.09
N VAL A 85 25.04 3.26 -4.31
CA VAL A 85 25.88 2.59 -3.31
C VAL A 85 27.25 2.30 -3.93
N GLU A 86 28.31 2.39 -3.12
CA GLU A 86 29.67 2.05 -3.55
C GLU A 86 29.74 0.61 -4.09
N ALA A 87 30.46 0.42 -5.20
CA ALA A 87 30.44 -0.84 -5.95
C ALA A 87 30.89 -2.06 -5.12
N GLU A 88 31.84 -1.87 -4.19
CA GLU A 88 32.34 -2.93 -3.31
C GLU A 88 31.29 -3.44 -2.30
N ASP A 89 30.29 -2.61 -1.96
CA ASP A 89 29.22 -2.97 -1.05
C ASP A 89 28.09 -3.75 -1.77
N VAL A 90 27.80 -3.41 -3.04
CA VAL A 90 26.63 -3.96 -3.78
C VAL A 90 26.66 -5.49 -3.89
N ASP A 91 27.82 -6.10 -4.08
CA ASP A 91 27.94 -7.55 -4.25
C ASP A 91 27.67 -8.33 -2.96
N THR A 92 27.88 -7.70 -1.80
CA THR A 92 27.75 -8.34 -0.49
C THR A 92 26.46 -7.98 0.25
N LEU A 93 25.74 -6.94 -0.20
CA LEU A 93 24.49 -6.51 0.43
C LEU A 93 23.35 -7.51 0.24
N SER A 94 22.53 -7.63 1.29
CA SER A 94 21.17 -8.16 1.17
C SER A 94 20.22 -7.07 0.67
N THR A 95 19.03 -7.44 0.21
CA THR A 95 17.99 -6.45 -0.15
C THR A 95 17.65 -5.54 1.02
N ALA A 96 17.53 -6.09 2.25
CA ALA A 96 17.31 -5.29 3.45
C ALA A 96 18.48 -4.32 3.72
N GLY A 97 19.72 -4.80 3.60
CA GLY A 97 20.91 -3.96 3.75
C GLY A 97 20.97 -2.83 2.71
N PHE A 98 20.57 -3.11 1.47
CA PHE A 98 20.41 -2.08 0.45
C PHE A 98 19.35 -1.04 0.87
N LEU A 99 18.16 -1.47 1.30
CA LEU A 99 17.10 -0.55 1.74
C LEU A 99 17.55 0.32 2.93
N VAL A 100 18.29 -0.23 3.89
CA VAL A 100 18.91 0.56 4.97
C VAL A 100 19.78 1.68 4.42
N ARG A 101 20.66 1.38 3.45
CA ARG A 101 21.56 2.36 2.83
C ARG A 101 20.79 3.42 2.04
N THR A 102 19.83 2.98 1.22
CA THR A 102 18.92 3.83 0.45
C THR A 102 18.23 4.84 1.37
N CYS A 103 17.66 4.36 2.48
CA CYS A 103 16.92 5.19 3.43
C CYS A 103 17.79 6.10 4.30
N ALA A 104 19.09 5.81 4.43
CA ALA A 104 20.04 6.70 5.10
C ALA A 104 20.52 7.85 4.21
N GLY A 105 20.26 7.76 2.89
CA GLY A 105 20.67 8.74 1.90
C GLY A 105 19.55 9.68 1.47
N ILE A 106 19.40 9.82 0.16
CA ILE A 106 18.54 10.80 -0.52
C ILE A 106 17.10 10.30 -0.76
N PHE A 107 16.73 9.17 -0.17
CA PHE A 107 15.40 8.60 -0.32
C PHE A 107 14.53 8.85 0.91
N ARG A 108 13.25 9.14 0.68
CA ARG A 108 12.25 9.38 1.72
C ARG A 108 11.56 8.10 2.12
N CYS A 109 12.12 7.43 3.12
CA CYS A 109 11.56 6.22 3.69
C CYS A 109 10.61 6.47 4.87
N ASP A 110 10.45 7.72 5.30
CA ASP A 110 9.56 8.11 6.40
C ASP A 110 8.11 8.39 5.94
N LEU A 111 7.83 8.18 4.65
CA LEU A 111 6.53 8.44 4.04
C LEU A 111 5.61 7.23 4.13
N ARG A 112 4.31 7.49 4.26
CA ARG A 112 3.27 6.47 4.30
C ARG A 112 2.23 6.74 3.21
N LEU A 113 1.56 5.68 2.77
CA LEU A 113 0.42 5.81 1.86
C LEU A 113 -0.69 6.63 2.53
N GLN A 114 -1.09 7.74 1.90
CA GLN A 114 -2.24 8.53 2.33
C GLN A 114 -3.49 8.12 1.56
N GLU A 115 -3.42 8.14 0.23
CA GLU A 115 -4.55 7.84 -0.64
C GLU A 115 -4.08 7.25 -1.98
N VAL A 116 -4.85 6.30 -2.52
CA VAL A 116 -4.67 5.83 -3.90
C VAL A 116 -5.63 6.61 -4.80
N ARG A 117 -5.08 7.42 -5.70
CA ARG A 117 -5.79 8.35 -6.58
C ARG A 117 -6.26 7.68 -7.86
N ALA A 118 -5.46 6.76 -8.38
CA ALA A 118 -5.80 5.95 -9.54
C ALA A 118 -5.18 4.57 -9.44
N VAL A 119 -5.84 3.61 -10.09
CA VAL A 119 -5.38 2.24 -10.28
C VAL A 119 -5.47 1.94 -11.76
N GLU A 120 -4.36 1.53 -12.35
CA GLU A 120 -4.30 1.08 -13.73
C GLU A 120 -3.66 -0.31 -13.77
N VAL A 121 -4.27 -1.22 -14.55
CA VAL A 121 -3.72 -2.55 -14.75
C VAL A 121 -2.87 -2.49 -16.01
N ALA A 122 -1.56 -2.40 -15.83
CA ALA A 122 -0.61 -2.28 -16.92
C ALA A 122 -0.53 -3.59 -17.72
N ASP A 123 -0.56 -4.73 -17.03
CA ASP A 123 -0.63 -6.07 -17.60
C ASP A 123 -1.22 -7.07 -16.58
N PRO A 124 -1.48 -8.34 -16.92
CA PRO A 124 -2.10 -9.32 -16.00
C PRO A 124 -1.34 -9.55 -14.68
N THR A 125 -0.10 -9.09 -14.59
CA THR A 125 0.76 -9.23 -13.41
C THR A 125 1.19 -7.90 -12.82
N ARG A 126 0.88 -6.74 -13.43
CA ARG A 126 1.35 -5.43 -12.97
C ARG A 126 0.22 -4.45 -12.80
N VAL A 127 0.19 -3.83 -11.63
CA VAL A 127 -0.74 -2.76 -11.27
C VAL A 127 0.07 -1.50 -11.01
N LEU A 128 -0.25 -0.44 -11.76
CA LEU A 128 0.24 0.91 -11.53
C LEU A 128 -0.71 1.61 -10.55
N LEU A 129 -0.16 2.11 -9.45
CA LEU A 129 -0.86 2.86 -8.42
C LEU A 129 -0.36 4.30 -8.43
N ARG A 130 -1.24 5.25 -8.73
CA ARG A 130 -0.97 6.68 -8.48
C ARG A 130 -1.44 7.03 -7.09
N VAL A 131 -0.57 7.56 -6.26
CA VAL A 131 -0.81 7.75 -4.83
C VAL A 131 -0.45 9.14 -4.36
N THR A 132 -1.10 9.59 -3.29
CA THR A 132 -0.57 10.64 -2.43
C THR A 132 0.05 9.99 -1.19
N LEU A 133 1.11 10.63 -0.68
CA LEU A 133 1.83 10.17 0.49
C LEU A 133 1.67 11.18 1.63
N GLN A 134 1.88 10.72 2.86
CA GLN A 134 1.95 11.58 4.03
C GLN A 134 3.27 11.40 4.77
N ASP A 135 3.75 12.47 5.40
CA ASP A 135 4.92 12.43 6.26
C ASP A 135 4.56 11.95 7.69
N ARG A 136 5.55 11.96 8.60
CA ARG A 136 5.38 11.56 10.01
C ARG A 136 4.39 12.41 10.80
N SER A 137 4.10 13.63 10.37
CA SER A 137 3.08 14.49 10.98
C SER A 137 1.66 14.15 10.49
N GLY A 138 1.53 13.32 9.46
CA GLY A 138 0.27 13.01 8.79
C GLY A 138 -0.12 14.05 7.73
N ALA A 139 0.69 15.09 7.53
CA ALA A 139 0.49 16.04 6.44
C ALA A 139 0.81 15.39 5.09
N ARG A 140 0.11 15.81 4.04
CA ARG A 140 0.39 15.36 2.66
C ARG A 140 1.82 15.79 2.29
N PHE A 141 2.61 14.81 1.85
CA PHE A 141 3.95 15.05 1.36
C PHE A 141 3.91 15.81 0.04
N GLN A 142 4.79 16.80 -0.07
CA GLN A 142 4.98 17.61 -1.26
C GLN A 142 6.47 17.63 -1.56
N MET A 143 6.84 17.18 -2.76
CA MET A 143 8.19 17.31 -3.25
C MET A 143 8.28 18.64 -4.00
N GLY A 144 9.05 19.58 -3.44
CA GLY A 144 9.31 20.85 -4.09
C GLY A 144 10.08 20.67 -5.42
N PRO A 145 10.15 21.73 -6.24
CA PRO A 145 10.95 21.72 -7.45
C PRO A 145 12.43 21.40 -7.13
N CYS A 146 13.09 20.65 -8.01
CA CYS A 146 14.52 20.39 -7.84
C CYS A 146 15.33 21.67 -8.04
N CYS A 147 16.50 21.74 -7.40
CA CYS A 147 17.63 22.47 -7.95
C CYS A 147 17.43 24.00 -8.04
N GLY A 148 16.49 24.56 -7.26
CA GLY A 148 16.18 26.00 -7.25
C GLY A 148 15.33 26.47 -8.43
N GLU A 149 14.73 25.54 -9.18
CA GLU A 149 13.77 25.89 -10.23
C GLU A 149 12.44 26.37 -9.61
N GLU A 150 11.73 27.23 -10.35
CA GLU A 150 10.36 27.62 -10.01
C GLU A 150 9.38 26.60 -10.58
N GLY A 151 8.42 26.14 -9.78
CA GLY A 151 7.43 25.17 -10.22
C GLY A 151 6.47 24.74 -9.12
N GLU A 152 5.35 24.13 -9.54
CA GLU A 152 4.39 23.53 -8.61
C GLU A 152 4.98 22.27 -7.97
N PRO A 153 4.72 22.03 -6.67
CA PRO A 153 5.20 20.84 -6.00
C PRO A 153 4.54 19.57 -6.57
N VAL A 154 5.33 18.50 -6.67
CA VAL A 154 4.82 17.17 -6.99
C VAL A 154 4.17 16.57 -5.74
N THR A 155 2.91 16.14 -5.87
CA THR A 155 2.11 15.61 -4.74
C THR A 155 1.53 14.23 -5.00
N GLU A 156 1.58 13.77 -6.24
CA GLU A 156 1.16 12.42 -6.65
C GLU A 156 2.37 11.67 -7.20
N PHE A 157 2.48 10.39 -6.83
CA PHE A 157 3.62 9.53 -7.15
C PHE A 157 3.12 8.20 -7.68
N ASP A 158 3.88 7.60 -8.58
CA ASP A 158 3.51 6.34 -9.21
C ASP A 158 4.32 5.19 -8.61
N PHE A 159 3.64 4.09 -8.31
CA PHE A 159 4.23 2.84 -7.85
C PHE A 159 3.76 1.67 -8.71
N ILE A 160 4.68 0.82 -9.13
CA ILE A 160 4.36 -0.45 -9.78
C ILE A 160 4.36 -1.55 -8.73
N VAL A 161 3.24 -2.26 -8.61
CA VAL A 161 3.12 -3.46 -7.80
C VAL A 161 2.91 -4.65 -8.73
N ARG A 162 3.75 -5.67 -8.57
CA ARG A 162 3.77 -6.84 -9.43
C ARG A 162 3.36 -8.09 -8.68
N LYS A 163 2.47 -8.88 -9.29
CA LYS A 163 2.08 -10.21 -8.85
C LYS A 163 3.13 -11.23 -9.29
N ARG A 164 3.67 -11.99 -8.33
CA ARG A 164 4.65 -13.07 -8.55
C ARG A 164 4.25 -14.29 -7.73
N SER A 165 3.94 -15.39 -8.41
CA SER A 165 3.60 -16.67 -7.76
C SER A 165 2.44 -16.59 -6.74
N GLY A 166 1.49 -15.67 -6.95
CA GLY A 166 0.35 -15.47 -6.04
C GLY A 166 0.57 -14.40 -4.96
N GLU A 167 1.81 -13.93 -4.79
CA GLU A 167 2.16 -12.83 -3.89
C GLU A 167 2.32 -11.53 -4.68
N PHE A 168 2.29 -10.39 -3.99
CA PHE A 168 2.51 -9.09 -4.58
C PHE A 168 3.77 -8.47 -4.02
N VAL A 169 4.53 -7.80 -4.87
CA VAL A 169 5.77 -7.11 -4.52
C VAL A 169 5.82 -5.73 -5.18
N VAL A 170 6.45 -4.77 -4.52
CA VAL A 170 6.63 -3.40 -5.01
C VAL A 170 7.93 -3.31 -5.80
N ASP A 171 7.86 -2.89 -7.07
CA ASP A 171 9.03 -2.80 -7.94
C ASP A 171 9.80 -1.47 -7.74
N GLU A 172 9.14 -0.44 -7.21
CA GLU A 172 9.70 0.89 -7.06
C GLU A 172 10.41 1.12 -5.71
N LEU A 173 11.48 1.92 -5.75
CA LEU A 173 12.12 2.43 -4.56
C LEU A 173 11.25 3.48 -3.84
N PRO A 174 11.59 3.86 -2.60
CA PRO A 174 10.97 5.00 -1.94
C PRO A 174 11.18 6.29 -2.75
N ILE A 175 10.48 7.37 -2.39
CA ILE A 175 10.59 8.62 -3.15
C ILE A 175 12.00 9.20 -3.04
N TYR A 176 12.66 9.31 -4.19
CA TYR A 176 13.96 9.94 -4.34
C TYR A 176 13.81 11.47 -4.26
N ILE A 177 14.67 12.13 -3.47
CA ILE A 177 14.83 13.59 -3.47
C ILE A 177 16.25 13.91 -3.96
N PRO A 178 16.41 14.49 -5.17
CA PRO A 178 17.71 14.89 -5.71
C PRO A 178 18.43 15.95 -4.89
#